data_AF-A0A931U1I0-F1
#
_entry.id   AF-A0A931U1I0-F1
#
_cell.length_a   1.000
_cell.length_b   1.000
_cell.length_c   1.000
_cell.angle_alpha   90.00
_cell.angle_beta   90.00
_cell.angle_gamma   90.00
#
_symmetry.space_group_name_H-M   'P 1'
#
loop_
_entity.id
_entity.type
_entity.pdbx_description
1 polymer ?
#
loop_
_entity_poly.entity_id
_entity_poly.type
_entity_poly.pdbx_seq_one_letter_code
_entity_poly.pdbx_strand_id
1 'polypeptide(L)' 'MTSSEPAKVALVGCGAVAEVLHAPTLRALVTEALVEVVALVDPNPARTAQVGRLLPQAR' A
#
# COMPACT_ATOMS: atom_id res chain seq x y z
N MET A 1 -19.06 -11.45 -16.38
CA MET A 1 -17.79 -11.21 -15.66
C MET A 1 -18.16 -10.96 -14.21
N THR A 2 -17.82 -11.87 -13.30
CA THR A 2 -17.97 -11.60 -11.86
C THR A 2 -16.94 -10.54 -11.50
N SER A 3 -17.39 -9.32 -11.23
CA SER A 3 -16.55 -8.27 -10.66
C SER A 3 -16.11 -8.77 -9.29
N SER A 4 -14.89 -9.28 -9.15
CA SER A 4 -14.30 -9.50 -7.83
C SER A 4 -14.01 -8.12 -7.23
N GLU A 5 -14.46 -7.87 -6.01
CA GLU A 5 -14.07 -6.66 -5.29
C GLU A 5 -12.53 -6.62 -5.12
N PRO A 6 -11.91 -5.43 -5.08
CA PRO A 6 -10.48 -5.30 -4.83
C PRO A 6 -10.08 -5.94 -3.51
N ALA A 7 -8.93 -6.61 -3.47
CA ALA A 7 -8.43 -7.18 -2.22
C ALA A 7 -7.97 -6.09 -1.26
N LYS A 8 -8.49 -6.09 -0.02
CA LYS A 8 -8.07 -5.14 1.02
C LYS A 8 -6.74 -5.59 1.64
N VAL A 9 -5.74 -4.72 1.60
CA VAL A 9 -4.37 -5.01 2.02
C VAL A 9 -3.90 -4.02 3.09
N ALA A 10 -3.28 -4.53 4.15
CA ALA A 10 -2.49 -3.73 5.08
C ALA A 10 -1.00 -4.00 4.86
N LEU A 11 -0.19 -2.95 4.78
CA LEU A 11 1.27 -3.07 4.66
C LEU A 11 1.92 -2.91 6.04
N VAL A 12 2.41 -4.01 6.60
CA VAL A 12 3.12 -4.04 7.89
C VAL A 12 4.62 -4.08 7.64
N GLY A 13 5.33 -3.07 8.16
CA GLY A 13 6.72 -2.77 7.88
C GLY A 13 6.85 -1.84 6.68
N CYS A 14 7.25 -0.59 6.92
CA CYS A 14 7.48 0.45 5.91
C CYS A 14 8.99 0.71 5.70
N GLY A 15 9.81 -0.34 5.84
CA GLY A 15 11.26 -0.27 5.60
C GLY A 15 11.65 -0.25 4.11
N ALA A 16 12.94 -0.36 3.82
CA ALA A 16 13.48 -0.22 2.47
C ALA A 16 12.84 -1.14 1.42
N VAL A 17 12.56 -2.40 1.76
CA VAL A 17 11.88 -3.35 0.86
C VAL A 17 10.46 -2.88 0.53
N ALA A 18 9.72 -2.44 1.55
CA ALA A 18 8.37 -1.94 1.37
C ALA A 18 8.36 -0.64 0.54
N GLU A 19 9.31 0.26 0.79
CA GLU A 19 9.43 1.53 0.08
C GLU A 19 9.83 1.34 -1.39
N VAL A 20 10.85 0.54 -1.67
CA VAL A 20 11.46 0.44 -3.01
C VAL A 20 10.74 -0.57 -3.90
N LEU A 21 10.17 -1.63 -3.32
CA LEU A 21 9.58 -2.73 -4.09
C LEU A 21 8.06 -2.79 -3.92
N HIS A 22 7.56 -2.94 -2.69
CA HIS A 22 6.13 -3.21 -2.50
C HIS A 22 5.25 -1.99 -2.76
N ALA A 23 5.61 -0.80 -2.29
CA ALA A 23 4.76 0.38 -2.43
C ALA A 23 4.54 0.79 -3.91
N PRO A 24 5.56 0.79 -4.79
CA PRO A 24 5.35 1.00 -6.23
C PRO A 24 4.45 -0.07 -6.87
N THR A 25 4.66 -1.35 -6.55
CA THR A 25 3.84 -2.44 -7.09
C THR A 25 2.40 -2.35 -6.59
N LEU A 26 2.18 -2.12 -5.29
CA LEU A 26 0.85 -1.93 -4.72
C LEU A 26 0.15 -0.74 -5.36
N ARG A 27 0.85 0.36 -5.62
CA ARG A 27 0.28 1.52 -6.33
C ARG A 27 -0.19 1.16 -7.75
N ALA A 28 0.56 0.34 -8.47
CA ALA A 28 0.15 -0.15 -9.79
C ALA A 28 -1.12 -1.01 -9.68
N LEU A 29 -1.15 -1.95 -8.73
CA LEU A 29 -2.32 -2.80 -8.50
C LEU A 29 -3.57 -2.01 -8.03
N VAL A 30 -3.38 -0.94 -7.26
CA VAL A 30 -4.46 0.00 -6.90
C VAL A 30 -5.01 0.70 -8.14
N THR A 31 -4.14 1.09 -9.08
CA THR A 31 -4.55 1.74 -10.34
C THR A 31 -5.36 0.80 -11.23
N GLU A 32 -5.10 -0.51 -11.15
CA GLU A 32 -5.84 -1.55 -11.86
C GLU A 32 -7.09 -2.05 -11.11
N ALA A 33 -7.43 -1.42 -9.96
CA ALA A 33 -8.53 -1.82 -9.08
C ALA A 33 -8.46 -3.29 -8.61
N LEU A 34 -7.25 -3.85 -8.52
CA LEU A 34 -7.01 -5.21 -8.04
C LEU A 34 -6.87 -5.27 -6.51
N VAL A 35 -6.35 -4.18 -5.92
CA VAL A 35 -6.16 -4.06 -4.47
C VAL A 35 -6.57 -2.69 -3.96
N GLU A 36 -6.96 -2.64 -2.69
CA GLU A 36 -7.16 -1.42 -1.90
C GLU A 36 -6.19 -1.49 -0.71
N VAL A 37 -5.18 -0.62 -0.66
CA VAL A 37 -4.29 -0.55 0.51
C VAL A 37 -4.98 0.30 1.58
N VAL A 38 -5.47 -0.35 2.63
CA VAL A 38 -6.31 0.29 3.66
C VAL A 38 -5.51 0.79 4.86
N ALA A 39 -4.30 0.25 5.09
CA ALA A 39 -3.50 0.61 6.26
C ALA A 39 -1.99 0.51 6.01
N LEU A 40 -1.23 1.40 6.66
CA LEU A 40 0.24 1.34 6.77
C LEU A 40 0.63 1.22 8.24
N VAL A 41 1.49 0.24 8.56
CA VAL A 41 1.91 -0.02 9.94
C VAL A 41 3.43 -0.09 10.01
N ASP A 42 4.06 0.82 10.74
CA ASP A 42 5.49 0.75 11.08
C ASP A 42 5.71 1.44 12.44
N PRO A 43 6.64 0.96 13.28
CA PRO A 43 6.96 1.64 14.55
C PRO A 43 7.54 3.05 14.36
N ASN A 44 8.09 3.37 13.18
CA ASN A 44 8.60 4.68 12.85
C ASN A 44 7.58 5.46 12.00
N PRO A 45 6.96 6.54 12.53
CA PRO A 45 5.95 7.33 11.80
C PRO A 45 6.52 8.05 10.57
N ALA A 46 7.84 8.32 10.52
CA ALA A 46 8.46 8.89 9.33
C ALA A 46 8.42 7.91 8.15
N ARG A 47 8.50 6.61 8.41
CA ARG A 47 8.47 5.57 7.38
C ARG A 47 7.06 5.35 6.83
N THR A 48 6.04 5.33 7.68
CA THR A 48 4.65 5.31 7.22
C THR A 48 4.34 6.56 6.39
N ALA A 49 4.78 7.75 6.82
CA ALA A 49 4.61 8.98 6.05
C ALA A 49 5.32 8.94 4.69
N GLN A 50 6.52 8.37 4.63
CA GLN A 50 7.28 8.22 3.38
C GLN A 50 6.61 7.28 2.38
N VAL A 51 6.19 6.10 2.83
CA VAL A 51 5.46 5.13 2.00
C VAL A 51 4.07 5.66 1.63
N GLY A 52 3.40 6.38 2.53
CA GLY A 52 2.08 6.98 2.33
C GLY A 52 2.03 7.97 1.16
N ARG A 53 3.16 8.59 0.78
CA ARG A 53 3.23 9.42 -0.44
C ARG A 53 2.92 8.64 -1.72
N LEU A 54 3.20 7.34 -1.76
CA LEU A 54 2.89 6.45 -2.88
C LEU A 54 1.51 5.79 -2.76
N LEU A 55 0.99 5.68 -1.54
CA LEU A 55 -0.25 4.99 -1.19
C LEU A 55 -1.18 5.92 -0.38
N PRO A 56 -1.65 7.06 -0.95
CA PRO A 56 -2.32 8.13 -0.20
C PRO A 56 -3.68 7.74 0.39
N GLN A 57 -4.21 6.60 -0.02
CA GLN A 57 -5.53 6.09 0.39
C GLN A 57 -5.45 5.26 1.67
N ALA A 58 -4.24 4.79 2.02
CA ALA A 58 -4.00 4.04 3.23
C ALA A 58 -4.05 4.96 4.45
N ARG A 59 -4.71 4.50 5.52
CA ARG A 59 -4.93 5.24 6.77
C ARG A 59 -4.06 4.71 7.91
#